data_AF-A0A9R1NTD4-F1
#
_entry.id   AF-A0A9R1NTD4-F1
#
_cell.length_a   1.000
_cell.length_b   1.000
_cell.length_c   1.000
_cell.angle_alpha   90.00
_cell.angle_beta   90.00
_cell.angle_gamma   90.00
#
_symmetry.space_group_name_H-M   'P 1'
#
loop_
_entity.id
_entity.type
_entity.pdbx_description
1 polymer ?
#
loop_
_entity_poly.entity_id
_entity_poly.type
_entity_poly.pdbx_seq_one_letter_code
_entity_poly.pdbx_strand_id
1 'polypeptide(L)'
;MASTSCFLHQSTARLAAIAVKVSPAAAAYGEAANVFGKAKKNTDFVAYSGEGFKLMIPAKWNPSKEREFPGQVLRYEDNFDATSNLSVIINPTTKKTITDYGSPEEFLSQVGFLLGQQSYGGKTDSEGGFESDAVATANVLESSAPVVDGKQYYSITVLTRTADGDEGGKHQLITATVADGKLYVCKAQAGDKRWFKGAKKFVENAAGSFSVA
;
A
#
# COMPACT_ATOMS: atom_id res chain seq x y z
N MET A 1 -21.43 -87.16 -25.93
CA MET A 1 -20.14 -87.44 -26.59
C MET A 1 -19.15 -86.38 -26.17
N ALA A 2 -18.04 -86.82 -25.59
CA ALA A 2 -16.97 -85.99 -25.04
C ALA A 2 -16.13 -85.36 -26.17
N SER A 3 -15.58 -84.16 -25.93
CA SER A 3 -14.18 -83.88 -26.25
C SER A 3 -13.70 -82.63 -25.53
N THR A 4 -12.81 -82.89 -24.57
CA THR A 4 -11.65 -82.12 -24.10
C THR A 4 -11.15 -81.02 -25.06
N SER A 5 -10.81 -79.84 -24.53
CA SER A 5 -9.45 -79.30 -24.66
C SER A 5 -9.19 -78.14 -23.70
N CYS A 6 -8.03 -78.19 -23.08
CA CYS A 6 -7.46 -77.30 -22.10
C CYS A 6 -6.55 -76.30 -22.82
N PHE A 7 -6.67 -74.99 -22.56
CA PHE A 7 -5.56 -74.05 -22.76
C PHE A 7 -5.59 -72.91 -21.73
N LEU A 8 -4.62 -73.00 -20.82
CA LEU A 8 -4.14 -71.97 -19.91
C LEU A 8 -3.50 -70.83 -20.72
N HIS A 9 -3.82 -69.55 -20.46
CA HIS A 9 -2.91 -68.42 -20.75
C HIS A 9 -3.21 -67.22 -19.79
N GLN A 10 -2.37 -67.16 -18.76
CA GLN A 10 -1.73 -65.99 -18.12
C GLN A 10 -2.38 -64.59 -18.16
N SER A 11 -2.82 -64.16 -16.97
CA SER A 11 -2.62 -62.86 -16.30
C SER A 11 -2.18 -61.63 -17.13
N THR A 12 -2.93 -60.52 -17.01
CA THR A 12 -2.43 -59.30 -16.33
C THR A 12 -3.55 -58.25 -16.21
N ALA A 13 -3.86 -57.86 -14.98
CA ALA A 13 -4.76 -56.76 -14.67
C ALA A 13 -4.06 -55.41 -14.95
N ARG A 14 -4.73 -54.50 -15.67
CA ARG A 14 -4.32 -53.09 -15.77
C ARG A 14 -5.26 -52.23 -14.92
N LEU A 15 -4.74 -51.71 -13.81
CA LEU A 15 -5.36 -50.65 -13.03
C LEU A 15 -5.19 -49.31 -13.77
N ALA A 16 -6.30 -48.62 -14.04
CA ALA A 16 -6.31 -47.25 -14.52
C ALA A 16 -6.23 -46.29 -13.31
N ALA A 17 -5.12 -45.56 -13.20
CA ALA A 17 -4.95 -44.53 -12.18
C ALA A 17 -5.65 -43.23 -12.63
N ILE A 18 -6.64 -42.78 -11.86
CA ILE A 18 -7.25 -41.46 -11.98
C ILE A 18 -6.22 -40.43 -11.51
N ALA A 19 -5.66 -39.65 -12.44
CA ALA A 19 -4.76 -38.55 -12.12
C ALA A 19 -5.57 -37.34 -11.64
N VAL A 20 -5.66 -37.16 -10.32
CA VAL A 20 -6.13 -35.92 -9.70
C VAL A 20 -5.12 -34.81 -10.02
N LYS A 21 -5.57 -33.74 -10.68
CA LYS A 21 -4.77 -32.54 -10.92
C LYS A 21 -4.46 -31.85 -9.59
N VAL A 22 -3.21 -31.92 -9.16
CA VAL A 22 -2.72 -31.18 -7.98
C VAL A 22 -2.31 -29.78 -8.43
N SER A 23 -2.96 -28.75 -7.87
CA SER A 23 -2.60 -27.34 -8.03
C SER A 23 -1.53 -26.97 -7.00
N PRO A 24 -0.29 -26.60 -7.38
CA PRO A 24 0.76 -26.34 -6.41
C PRO A 24 0.98 -24.83 -6.20
N ALA A 25 0.72 -24.38 -4.98
CA ALA A 25 1.31 -23.17 -4.42
C ALA A 25 1.46 -23.32 -2.90
N ALA A 26 2.36 -24.22 -2.46
CA ALA A 26 2.81 -24.30 -1.07
C ALA A 26 4.10 -25.13 -1.00
N ALA A 27 5.22 -24.43 -0.96
CA ALA A 27 6.56 -24.98 -0.81
C ALA A 27 6.92 -25.22 0.66
N ALA A 28 6.88 -26.46 1.14
CA ALA A 28 7.20 -26.83 2.53
C ALA A 28 8.56 -27.56 2.63
N TYR A 29 9.07 -27.78 3.86
CA TYR A 29 10.35 -28.46 4.11
C TYR A 29 10.45 -29.79 3.33
N GLY A 30 11.49 -29.93 2.50
CA GLY A 30 11.66 -31.05 1.57
C GLY A 30 11.16 -30.81 0.13
N GLU A 31 10.64 -29.62 -0.19
CA GLU A 31 10.33 -29.25 -1.57
C GLU A 31 11.60 -29.14 -2.42
N ALA A 32 11.54 -29.67 -3.65
CA ALA A 32 12.63 -29.59 -4.60
C ALA A 32 12.89 -28.14 -5.03
N ALA A 33 14.16 -27.81 -5.26
CA ALA A 33 14.54 -26.51 -5.78
C ALA A 33 13.85 -26.24 -7.12
N ASN A 34 13.48 -24.97 -7.37
CA ASN A 34 12.79 -24.53 -8.58
C ASN A 34 13.75 -24.41 -9.79
N VAL A 35 14.47 -25.49 -10.11
CA VAL A 35 15.43 -25.58 -11.21
C VAL A 35 14.69 -25.60 -12.54
N PHE A 36 15.04 -24.67 -13.45
CA PHE A 36 14.31 -24.41 -14.70
C PHE A 36 12.82 -24.07 -14.52
N GLY A 37 12.47 -23.61 -13.32
CA GLY A 37 11.14 -23.11 -13.01
C GLY A 37 10.77 -21.88 -13.81
N LYS A 38 9.47 -21.64 -13.95
CA LYS A 38 8.97 -20.41 -14.56
C LYS A 38 9.36 -19.20 -13.71
N ALA A 39 9.85 -18.14 -14.35
CA ALA A 39 10.09 -16.87 -13.68
C ALA A 39 8.79 -16.34 -13.05
N LYS A 40 8.90 -15.84 -11.82
CA LYS A 40 7.76 -15.23 -11.11
C LYS A 40 7.33 -13.95 -11.85
N LYS A 41 6.02 -13.74 -11.97
CA LYS A 41 5.42 -12.52 -12.51
C LYS A 41 4.65 -11.82 -11.38
N ASN A 42 4.44 -10.51 -11.50
CA ASN A 42 3.65 -9.70 -10.56
C ASN A 42 4.19 -9.68 -9.11
N THR A 43 5.51 -9.60 -8.95
CA THR A 43 6.17 -9.55 -7.64
C THR A 43 6.46 -8.12 -7.17
N ASP A 44 5.87 -7.11 -7.81
CA ASP A 44 6.10 -5.70 -7.51
C ASP A 44 5.41 -5.27 -6.22
N PHE A 45 4.29 -5.93 -5.88
CA PHE A 45 3.47 -5.62 -4.71
C PHE A 45 3.07 -6.88 -3.96
N VAL A 46 2.84 -6.73 -2.66
CA VAL A 46 2.31 -7.75 -1.76
C VAL A 46 0.97 -7.27 -1.24
N ALA A 47 -0.06 -8.11 -1.31
CA ALA A 47 -1.36 -7.81 -0.72
C ALA A 47 -1.25 -7.86 0.81
N TYR A 48 -1.72 -6.81 1.46
CA TYR A 48 -1.80 -6.70 2.91
C TYR A 48 -3.25 -6.57 3.34
N SER A 49 -3.65 -7.33 4.35
CA SER A 49 -4.97 -7.26 4.98
C SER A 49 -4.77 -6.87 6.44
N GLY A 50 -5.22 -5.67 6.79
CA GLY A 50 -5.26 -5.17 8.16
C GLY A 50 -6.65 -5.27 8.75
N GLU A 51 -6.82 -4.73 9.96
CA GLU A 51 -8.11 -4.70 10.64
C GLU A 51 -9.08 -3.72 9.95
N GLY A 52 -9.98 -4.24 9.11
CA GLY A 52 -10.98 -3.46 8.39
C GLY A 52 -10.50 -2.79 7.10
N PHE A 53 -9.25 -3.02 6.67
CA PHE A 53 -8.72 -2.46 5.43
C PHE A 53 -7.81 -3.42 4.68
N LYS A 54 -7.64 -3.18 3.39
CA LYS A 54 -6.70 -3.88 2.51
C LYS A 54 -5.95 -2.87 1.64
N LEU A 55 -4.73 -3.22 1.25
CA LEU A 55 -3.90 -2.44 0.32
C LEU A 55 -2.82 -3.32 -0.31
N MET A 56 -2.18 -2.79 -1.34
CA MET A 56 -1.01 -3.36 -1.99
C MET A 56 0.23 -2.60 -1.52
N ILE A 57 1.14 -3.29 -0.84
CA ILE A 57 2.40 -2.72 -0.35
C ILE A 57 3.50 -3.00 -1.38
N PRO A 58 4.36 -2.03 -1.73
CA PRO A 58 5.53 -2.29 -2.57
C PRO A 58 6.39 -3.41 -1.98
N ALA A 59 6.67 -4.45 -2.75
CA ALA A 59 7.28 -5.68 -2.25
C ALA A 59 8.72 -5.52 -1.73
N LYS A 60 9.35 -4.38 -2.02
CA LYS A 60 10.71 -4.04 -1.57
C LYS A 60 10.73 -3.21 -0.30
N TRP A 61 9.57 -2.81 0.21
CA TRP A 61 9.46 -2.04 1.44
C TRP A 61 9.39 -2.97 2.64
N ASN A 62 10.01 -2.55 3.74
CA ASN A 62 10.09 -3.29 4.98
C ASN A 62 9.10 -2.73 6.00
N PRO A 63 8.54 -3.59 6.88
CA PRO A 63 7.74 -3.12 8.01
C PRO A 63 8.62 -2.32 8.98
N SER A 64 8.14 -1.15 9.38
CA SER A 64 8.80 -0.31 10.37
C SER A 64 8.01 -0.26 11.68
N LYS A 65 8.75 -0.17 12.79
CA LYS A 65 8.19 -0.04 14.14
C LYS A 65 7.93 1.40 14.54
N GLU A 66 8.35 2.37 13.73
CA GLU A 66 8.13 3.78 13.99
C GLU A 66 6.63 4.10 14.03
N ARG A 67 6.27 5.03 14.92
CA ARG A 67 4.90 5.52 15.12
C ARG A 67 4.95 7.04 15.15
N GLU A 68 4.64 7.64 14.02
CA GLU A 68 4.64 9.09 13.80
C GLU A 68 3.30 9.71 14.20
N PHE A 69 2.20 8.93 14.08
CA PHE A 69 0.84 9.45 14.21
C PHE A 69 0.02 8.70 15.27
N PRO A 70 -0.85 9.40 16.02
CA PRO A 70 -1.87 8.75 16.84
C PRO A 70 -2.79 7.88 16.00
N GLY A 71 -3.06 6.65 16.47
CA GLY A 71 -3.89 5.67 15.75
C GLY A 71 -3.19 4.97 14.58
N GLN A 72 -1.87 5.12 14.43
CA GLN A 72 -1.12 4.44 13.39
C GLN A 72 -1.01 2.93 13.64
N VAL A 73 -1.59 2.15 12.73
CA VAL A 73 -1.65 0.68 12.80
C VAL A 73 -0.64 0.01 11.89
N LEU A 74 -0.17 0.70 10.85
CA LEU A 74 0.76 0.18 9.86
C LEU A 74 1.81 1.22 9.51
N ARG A 75 3.06 0.78 9.34
CA ARG A 75 4.11 1.56 8.69
C ARG A 75 5.03 0.65 7.90
N TYR A 76 5.25 0.98 6.62
CA TYR A 76 6.25 0.37 5.76
C TYR A 76 7.12 1.45 5.15
N GLU A 77 8.40 1.16 4.94
CA GLU A 77 9.34 2.09 4.32
C GLU A 77 10.24 1.38 3.32
N ASP A 78 10.74 2.12 2.34
CA ASP A 78 11.74 1.62 1.41
C ASP A 78 12.98 1.15 2.19
N ASN A 79 13.50 -0.02 1.79
CA ASN A 79 14.71 -0.60 2.33
C ASN A 79 15.94 0.32 2.19
N PHE A 80 15.93 1.26 1.25
CA PHE A 80 17.03 2.20 1.07
C PHE A 80 16.77 3.57 1.69
N ASP A 81 15.53 4.06 1.64
CA ASP A 81 15.20 5.47 1.87
C ASP A 81 13.94 5.61 2.73
N ALA A 82 14.12 5.89 4.03
CA ALA A 82 13.02 5.95 4.98
C ALA A 82 12.00 7.08 4.67
N THR A 83 12.38 8.07 3.85
CA THR A 83 11.47 9.11 3.38
C THR A 83 10.38 8.58 2.47
N SER A 84 10.66 7.47 1.77
CA SER A 84 9.72 6.76 0.91
C SER A 84 9.00 5.71 1.75
N ASN A 85 7.80 6.04 2.21
CA ASN A 85 7.08 5.23 3.18
C ASN A 85 5.57 5.28 3.00
N LEU A 86 4.88 4.37 3.68
CA LEU A 86 3.43 4.29 3.75
C LEU A 86 3.00 4.01 5.18
N SER A 87 1.98 4.73 5.62
CA SER A 87 1.38 4.63 6.93
C SER A 87 -0.14 4.50 6.80
N VAL A 88 -0.74 3.59 7.58
CA VAL A 88 -2.19 3.52 7.74
C VAL A 88 -2.54 3.91 9.18
N ILE A 89 -3.49 4.82 9.30
CA ILE A 89 -3.95 5.41 10.54
C ILE A 89 -5.45 5.18 10.65
N ILE A 90 -5.89 4.75 11.83
CA ILE A 90 -7.28 4.51 12.15
C ILE A 90 -7.61 5.24 13.44
N ASN A 91 -8.48 6.24 13.36
CA ASN A 91 -8.91 7.03 14.51
C ASN A 91 -10.44 6.98 14.64
N PRO A 92 -11.00 6.94 15.87
CA PRO A 92 -12.44 7.10 16.06
C PRO A 92 -12.93 8.45 15.50
N THR A 93 -14.14 8.48 14.96
CA THR A 93 -14.78 9.70 14.47
C THR A 93 -16.28 9.70 14.73
N THR A 94 -16.85 10.89 14.94
CA THR A 94 -18.30 11.11 15.05
C THR A 94 -18.96 11.32 13.69
N LYS A 95 -18.17 11.44 12.61
CA LYS A 95 -18.65 11.61 11.25
C LYS A 95 -19.20 10.29 10.71
N LYS A 96 -20.24 10.36 9.88
CA LYS A 96 -20.86 9.16 9.28
C LYS A 96 -20.25 8.83 7.93
N THR A 97 -19.85 9.87 7.19
CA THR A 97 -19.21 9.77 5.87
C THR A 97 -18.03 10.73 5.81
N ILE A 98 -17.08 10.46 4.92
CA ILE A 98 -15.92 11.34 4.72
C ILE A 98 -16.34 12.76 4.28
N THR A 99 -17.49 12.89 3.63
CA THR A 99 -18.01 14.20 3.18
C THR A 99 -18.47 15.11 4.31
N ASP A 100 -18.67 14.56 5.52
CA ASP A 100 -19.00 15.37 6.69
C ASP A 100 -17.78 16.18 7.21
N TYR A 101 -16.61 15.97 6.61
CA TYR A 101 -15.40 16.76 6.85
C TYR A 101 -15.29 18.01 5.96
N GLY A 102 -16.18 18.20 4.98
CA GLY A 102 -16.10 19.30 4.01
C GLY A 102 -15.45 18.85 2.70
N SER A 103 -14.85 19.76 1.94
CA SER A 103 -14.06 19.40 0.73
C SER A 103 -12.80 18.61 1.08
N PRO A 104 -12.13 17.97 0.10
CA PRO A 104 -10.83 17.32 0.34
C PRO A 104 -9.78 18.27 0.96
N GLU A 105 -9.76 19.54 0.57
CA GLU A 105 -8.84 20.56 1.10
C GLU A 105 -9.20 20.98 2.53
N GLU A 106 -10.49 21.11 2.84
CA GLU A 106 -10.97 21.35 4.20
C GLU A 106 -10.66 20.16 5.12
N PHE A 107 -10.77 18.93 4.60
CA PHE A 107 -10.33 17.74 5.28
C PHE A 107 -8.81 17.77 5.52
N LEU A 108 -8.00 18.10 4.50
CA LEU A 108 -6.54 18.18 4.63
C LEU A 108 -6.12 19.17 5.73
N SER A 109 -6.81 20.30 5.84
CA SER A 109 -6.56 21.30 6.88
C SER A 109 -6.82 20.74 8.29
N GLN A 110 -7.82 19.86 8.45
CA GLN A 110 -8.12 19.19 9.72
C GLN A 110 -7.11 18.08 10.05
N VAL A 111 -6.53 17.42 9.04
CA VAL A 111 -5.50 16.38 9.21
C VAL A 111 -4.09 16.87 8.85
N GLY A 112 -3.84 18.18 8.93
CA GLY A 112 -2.58 18.79 8.49
C GLY A 112 -1.34 18.28 9.22
N PHE A 113 -1.51 17.72 10.43
CA PHE A 113 -0.45 17.07 11.19
C PHE A 113 0.23 15.92 10.42
N LEU A 114 -0.45 15.32 9.43
CA LEU A 114 0.10 14.27 8.56
C LEU A 114 1.26 14.75 7.68
N LEU A 115 1.31 16.05 7.40
CA LEU A 115 2.35 16.68 6.59
C LEU A 115 3.61 17.00 7.41
N GLY A 116 3.58 16.80 8.72
CA GLY A 116 4.60 17.25 9.67
C GLY A 116 4.29 18.62 10.27
N GLN A 117 4.96 18.94 11.37
CA GLN A 117 4.86 20.25 12.01
C GLN A 117 6.21 20.96 11.94
N GLN A 118 6.19 22.24 11.59
CA GLN A 118 7.38 23.09 11.69
C GLN A 118 7.72 23.27 13.17
N SER A 119 8.82 22.65 13.61
CA SER A 119 9.33 22.83 14.97
C SER A 119 10.19 24.10 15.13
N TYR A 120 10.65 24.69 14.02
CA TYR A 120 11.43 25.93 14.04
C TYR A 120 10.50 27.13 14.24
N GLY A 121 10.65 27.83 15.37
CA GLY A 121 9.91 29.05 15.70
C GLY A 121 10.75 30.33 15.63
N GLY A 122 11.89 30.29 14.93
CA GLY A 122 12.74 31.46 14.74
C GLY A 122 12.20 32.35 13.62
N LYS A 123 12.69 33.60 13.60
CA LYS A 123 12.35 34.54 12.53
C LYS A 123 13.29 34.36 11.34
N THR A 124 12.76 34.29 10.12
CA THR A 124 13.56 34.18 8.90
C THR A 124 12.84 34.79 7.69
N ASP A 125 13.57 35.60 6.92
CA ASP A 125 13.11 36.17 5.64
C ASP A 125 14.06 35.78 4.49
N SER A 126 14.98 34.85 4.74
CA SER A 126 16.05 34.47 3.80
C SER A 126 15.76 33.17 3.05
N GLU A 127 14.60 32.56 3.28
CA GLU A 127 14.20 31.31 2.63
C GLU A 127 13.55 31.61 1.26
N GLY A 128 14.32 31.43 0.19
CA GLY A 128 13.88 31.75 -1.16
C GLY A 128 12.64 30.95 -1.58
N GLY A 129 11.53 31.65 -1.87
CA GLY A 129 10.28 31.03 -2.29
C GLY A 129 9.36 30.56 -1.15
N PHE A 130 9.63 30.98 0.08
CA PHE A 130 8.79 30.77 1.25
C PHE A 130 8.25 32.10 1.78
N GLU A 131 7.14 32.03 2.52
CA GLU A 131 6.64 33.16 3.30
C GLU A 131 7.59 33.48 4.46
N SER A 132 7.54 34.71 4.97
CA SER A 132 8.26 35.11 6.18
C SER A 132 8.01 34.14 7.34
N ASP A 133 9.07 33.76 8.03
CA ASP A 133 9.14 32.81 9.15
C ASP A 133 8.75 31.35 8.80
N ALA A 134 8.43 31.04 7.54
CA ALA A 134 8.10 29.69 7.08
C ALA A 134 9.33 28.97 6.52
N VAL A 135 9.62 27.78 7.03
CA VAL A 135 10.68 26.89 6.52
C VAL A 135 10.12 25.61 5.89
N ALA A 136 8.79 25.49 5.84
CA ALA A 136 8.08 24.41 5.17
C ALA A 136 6.79 24.93 4.52
N THR A 137 6.47 24.43 3.33
CA THR A 137 5.23 24.76 2.61
C THR A 137 4.59 23.48 2.06
N ALA A 138 3.26 23.50 1.94
CA ALA A 138 2.47 22.40 1.39
C ALA A 138 1.57 22.93 0.27
N ASN A 139 1.65 22.32 -0.90
CA ASN A 139 0.83 22.67 -2.05
C ASN A 139 0.00 21.45 -2.50
N VAL A 140 -1.33 21.60 -2.55
CA VAL A 140 -2.20 20.57 -3.14
C VAL A 140 -1.99 20.56 -4.65
N LEU A 141 -1.60 19.42 -5.21
CA LEU A 141 -1.41 19.21 -6.64
C LEU A 141 -2.66 18.65 -7.31
N GLU A 142 -3.33 17.72 -6.63
CA GLU A 142 -4.53 17.06 -7.11
C GLU A 142 -5.42 16.71 -5.92
N SER A 143 -6.73 16.82 -6.12
CA SER A 143 -7.72 16.33 -5.17
C SER A 143 -8.89 15.71 -5.93
N SER A 144 -9.41 14.60 -5.40
CA SER A 144 -10.58 13.95 -5.95
C SER A 144 -11.39 13.24 -4.87
N ALA A 145 -12.65 12.98 -5.19
CA ALA A 145 -13.60 12.31 -4.31
C ALA A 145 -14.19 11.07 -5.00
N PRO A 146 -13.43 9.99 -5.20
CA PRO A 146 -13.94 8.79 -5.85
C PRO A 146 -14.85 7.97 -4.93
N VAL A 147 -15.81 7.27 -5.52
CA VAL A 147 -16.62 6.25 -4.84
C VAL A 147 -16.07 4.88 -5.23
N VAL A 148 -15.61 4.10 -4.25
CA VAL A 148 -15.06 2.76 -4.43
C VAL A 148 -15.88 1.79 -3.61
N ASP A 149 -16.43 0.75 -4.24
CA ASP A 149 -17.29 -0.25 -3.60
C ASP A 149 -18.43 0.35 -2.76
N GLY A 150 -19.01 1.46 -3.23
CA GLY A 150 -20.11 2.17 -2.57
C GLY A 150 -19.70 3.05 -1.39
N LYS A 151 -18.41 3.14 -1.05
CA LYS A 151 -17.88 4.05 -0.04
C LYS A 151 -17.22 5.26 -0.69
N GLN A 152 -17.47 6.44 -0.13
CA GLN A 152 -16.86 7.68 -0.57
C GLN A 152 -15.45 7.81 0.01
N TYR A 153 -14.49 8.14 -0.85
CA TYR A 153 -13.10 8.42 -0.45
C TYR A 153 -12.73 9.86 -0.78
N TYR A 154 -11.70 10.36 -0.11
CA TYR A 154 -10.87 11.45 -0.58
C TYR A 154 -9.50 10.93 -0.99
N SER A 155 -9.02 11.40 -2.13
CA SER A 155 -7.68 11.17 -2.62
C SER A 155 -7.04 12.53 -2.88
N ILE A 156 -5.96 12.83 -2.17
CA ILE A 156 -5.31 14.14 -2.17
C ILE A 156 -3.82 13.94 -2.38
N THR A 157 -3.26 14.62 -3.37
CA THR A 157 -1.83 14.66 -3.65
C THR A 157 -1.30 16.02 -3.24
N VAL A 158 -0.33 16.03 -2.33
CA VAL A 158 0.30 17.24 -1.78
C VAL A 158 1.79 17.20 -2.09
N LEU A 159 2.37 18.30 -2.55
CA LEU A 159 3.81 18.48 -2.58
C LEU A 159 4.24 19.36 -1.41
N THR A 160 4.98 18.77 -0.48
CA THR A 160 5.60 19.53 0.61
C THR A 160 7.04 19.87 0.28
N ARG A 161 7.47 21.11 0.49
CA ARG A 161 8.87 21.53 0.34
C ARG A 161 9.37 22.14 1.63
N THR A 162 10.64 21.94 1.92
CA THR A 162 11.35 22.52 3.07
C THR A 162 12.47 23.44 2.60
N ALA A 163 12.86 24.39 3.45
CA ALA A 163 13.87 25.40 3.15
C ALA A 163 15.24 24.80 2.74
N ASP A 164 15.64 23.71 3.38
CA ASP A 164 16.86 22.97 3.05
C ASP A 164 16.82 22.23 1.69
N GLY A 165 15.63 22.18 1.06
CA GLY A 165 15.43 21.52 -0.21
C GLY A 165 15.58 20.00 -0.15
N ASP A 166 15.39 19.38 1.02
CA ASP A 166 15.53 17.93 1.19
C ASP A 166 14.71 17.17 0.14
N GLU A 167 15.40 16.29 -0.57
CA GLU A 167 14.91 15.51 -1.71
C GLU A 167 14.20 16.28 -2.85
N GLY A 168 14.30 17.62 -2.90
CA GLY A 168 13.52 18.46 -3.81
C GLY A 168 12.05 18.64 -3.39
N GLY A 169 11.69 18.23 -2.18
CA GLY A 169 10.33 18.12 -1.69
C GLY A 169 9.83 16.68 -1.62
N LYS A 170 8.66 16.47 -1.03
CA LYS A 170 8.05 15.16 -0.79
C LYS A 170 6.64 15.13 -1.36
N HIS A 171 6.38 14.11 -2.18
CA HIS A 171 5.04 13.84 -2.73
C HIS A 171 4.24 13.04 -1.71
N GLN A 172 3.25 13.73 -1.17
CA GLN A 172 2.17 13.45 -0.23
C GLN A 172 0.92 12.77 -0.79
N LEU A 173 0.76 11.45 -0.85
CA LEU A 173 -0.50 10.85 -1.33
C LEU A 173 -1.35 10.38 -0.15
N ILE A 174 -2.51 11.01 0.04
CA ILE A 174 -3.43 10.75 1.14
C ILE A 174 -4.74 10.20 0.58
N THR A 175 -5.09 8.98 0.98
CA THR A 175 -6.37 8.34 0.67
C THR A 175 -7.13 8.11 1.97
N ALA A 176 -8.34 8.66 2.11
CA ALA A 176 -9.10 8.63 3.35
C ALA A 176 -10.57 8.27 3.14
N THR A 177 -11.17 7.58 4.10
CA THR A 177 -12.61 7.30 4.14
C THR A 177 -13.10 7.11 5.58
N VAL A 178 -14.41 7.08 5.78
CA VAL A 178 -15.05 6.80 7.06
C VAL A 178 -15.87 5.51 6.95
N ALA A 179 -15.66 4.60 7.89
CA ALA A 179 -16.46 3.38 8.04
C ALA A 179 -16.56 3.00 9.52
N ASP A 180 -17.72 2.47 9.94
CA ASP A 180 -17.95 1.95 11.30
C ASP A 180 -17.54 2.92 12.43
N GLY A 181 -17.79 4.22 12.25
CA GLY A 181 -17.43 5.26 13.22
C GLY A 181 -15.92 5.48 13.37
N LYS A 182 -15.12 5.06 12.39
CA LYS A 182 -13.67 5.25 12.34
C LYS A 182 -13.28 5.97 11.05
N LEU A 183 -12.35 6.91 11.17
CA LEU A 183 -11.64 7.53 10.07
C LEU A 183 -10.43 6.67 9.73
N TYR A 184 -10.41 6.18 8.50
CA TYR A 184 -9.31 5.43 7.92
C TYR A 184 -8.51 6.36 7.01
N VAL A 185 -7.21 6.48 7.25
CA VAL A 185 -6.30 7.27 6.42
C VAL A 185 -5.11 6.42 6.01
N CYS A 186 -4.86 6.32 4.72
CA CYS A 186 -3.64 5.80 4.14
C CYS A 186 -2.82 6.99 3.62
N LYS A 187 -1.61 7.15 4.12
CA LYS A 187 -0.64 8.11 3.61
C LYS A 187 0.52 7.36 2.99
N ALA A 188 0.82 7.61 1.73
CA ALA A 188 2.00 7.10 1.04
C ALA A 188 2.84 8.29 0.57
N GLN A 189 4.16 8.21 0.67
CA GLN A 189 5.03 9.30 0.26
C GLN A 189 6.36 8.83 -0.32
N ALA A 190 6.99 9.73 -1.07
CA ALA A 190 8.39 9.64 -1.46
C ALA A 190 8.96 11.03 -1.75
N GLY A 191 10.26 11.21 -1.56
CA GLY A 191 10.97 12.39 -2.02
C GLY A 191 10.93 12.55 -3.54
N ASP A 192 10.96 13.79 -4.02
CA ASP A 192 10.89 14.11 -5.44
C ASP A 192 12.07 13.47 -6.20
N LYS A 193 13.27 13.46 -5.60
CA LYS A 193 14.46 12.75 -6.13
C LYS A 193 14.21 11.27 -6.45
N ARG A 194 13.35 10.58 -5.70
CA ARG A 194 12.96 9.17 -5.91
C ARG A 194 11.71 9.05 -6.77
N TRP A 195 10.81 10.03 -6.67
CA TRP A 195 9.53 10.09 -7.35
C TRP A 195 9.68 9.83 -8.85
N PHE A 196 10.47 10.66 -9.54
CA PHE A 196 10.71 10.52 -10.98
C PHE A 196 11.64 9.35 -11.35
N LYS A 197 12.23 8.67 -10.37
CA LYS A 197 13.10 7.49 -10.56
C LYS A 197 12.37 6.16 -10.35
N GLY A 198 11.04 6.18 -10.38
CA GLY A 198 10.19 4.99 -10.32
C GLY A 198 9.41 4.84 -9.02
N ALA A 199 9.74 5.58 -7.96
CA ALA A 199 8.97 5.53 -6.71
C ALA A 199 7.52 5.98 -6.92
N LYS A 200 7.27 6.91 -7.86
CA LYS A 200 5.93 7.35 -8.26
C LYS A 200 4.96 6.18 -8.47
N LYS A 201 5.35 5.18 -9.27
CA LYS A 201 4.54 3.98 -9.53
C LYS A 201 4.14 3.29 -8.22
N PHE A 202 5.10 3.09 -7.31
CA PHE A 202 4.87 2.35 -6.08
C PHE A 202 3.98 3.12 -5.11
N VAL A 203 4.21 4.43 -4.95
CA VAL A 203 3.43 5.29 -4.06
C VAL A 203 1.99 5.45 -4.57
N GLU A 204 1.80 5.74 -5.87
CA GLU A 204 0.47 5.88 -6.48
C GLU A 204 -0.34 4.58 -6.41
N ASN A 205 0.28 3.44 -6.71
CA ASN A 205 -0.43 2.16 -6.63
C ASN A 205 -0.73 1.76 -5.19
N ALA A 206 0.16 2.06 -4.24
CA ALA A 206 -0.08 1.75 -2.84
C ALA A 206 -1.26 2.56 -2.28
N ALA A 207 -1.25 3.88 -2.46
CA ALA A 207 -2.35 4.75 -2.06
C ALA A 207 -3.65 4.41 -2.81
N GLY A 208 -3.61 4.25 -4.13
CA GLY A 208 -4.78 3.95 -4.96
C GLY A 208 -5.39 2.55 -4.74
N SER A 209 -4.62 1.60 -4.19
CA SER A 209 -5.12 0.27 -3.82
C SER A 209 -5.80 0.20 -2.46
N PHE A 210 -5.70 1.27 -1.67
CA PHE A 210 -6.26 1.31 -0.32
C PHE A 210 -7.79 1.23 -0.37
N SER A 211 -8.34 0.29 0.39
CA SER A 211 -9.78 0.11 0.49
C SER A 211 -10.17 -0.43 1.86
N VAL A 212 -11.35 -0.01 2.31
CA VAL A 212 -11.93 -0.31 3.61
C VAL A 212 -13.18 -1.16 3.40
N ALA A 213 -13.28 -2.26 4.14
CA ALA A 213 -14.43 -3.16 4.10
C ALA A 213 -15.66 -2.51 4.74
#